data_AF-A0AA42QRD0-F1
#
_entry.id   AF-A0AA42QRD0-F1
#
_cell.length_a   1.000
_cell.length_b   1.000
_cell.length_c   1.000
_cell.angle_alpha   90.00
_cell.angle_beta   90.00
_cell.angle_gamma   90.00
#
_symmetry.space_group_name_H-M   'P 1'
#
loop_
_entity.id
_entity.type
_entity.pdbx_description
1 polymer ?
#
loop_
_entity_poly.entity_id
_entity_poly.type
_entity_poly.pdbx_seq_one_letter_code
_entity_poly.pdbx_strand_id
1 'polypeptide(L)' 'MKFEGQITANLPAIDLACTSSFYQSLGFNLVYQSAEWMILRLGEMTLEFFHHPHLDPNSS' A
#
# COMPACT_ATOMS: atom_id res chain seq x y z
N MET A 1 16.16 13.61 -9.83
CA MET A 1 16.13 12.15 -10.08
C MET A 1 14.74 11.79 -10.55
N LYS A 2 14.60 11.28 -11.79
CA LYS A 2 13.36 10.63 -12.22
C LYS A 2 13.48 9.17 -11.80
N PHE A 3 12.67 8.75 -10.84
CA PHE A 3 12.53 7.33 -10.51
C PHE A 3 11.57 6.73 -11.53
N GLU A 4 12.11 6.17 -12.61
CA GLU A 4 11.32 5.39 -13.57
C GLU A 4 11.34 3.93 -13.11
N GLY A 5 10.26 3.53 -12.45
CA GLY A 5 10.02 2.16 -12.01
C GLY A 5 8.54 1.97 -11.73
N GLN A 6 7.86 1.21 -12.59
CA GLN A 6 6.51 0.72 -12.30
C GLN A 6 6.64 -0.51 -11.41
N ILE A 7 6.66 -0.29 -10.10
CA ILE A 7 6.43 -1.36 -9.13
C ILE A 7 4.92 -1.46 -9.02
N THR A 8 4.36 -2.64 -9.30
CA THR A 8 2.96 -2.97 -9.00
C THR A 8 3.03 -4.10 -8.00
N ALA A 9 3.38 -3.75 -6.76
CA ALA A 9 3.45 -4.72 -5.68
C ALA A 9 2.05 -4.83 -5.08
N ASN A 10 1.43 -6.00 -5.22
CA ASN A 10 0.20 -6.37 -4.52
C ASN A 10 0.60 -6.93 -3.15
N LEU A 11 0.50 -6.10 -2.13
CA LEU A 11 0.95 -6.42 -0.78
C LEU A 11 -0.26 -6.76 0.11
N PRO A 12 -0.17 -7.77 0.99
CA PRO A 12 -1.20 -7.99 1.98
C PRO A 12 -1.15 -6.89 3.06
N ALA A 13 -2.32 -6.44 3.52
CA ALA A 13 -2.44 -5.56 4.67
C ALA A 13 -3.49 -6.10 5.65
N ILE A 14 -3.12 -6.18 6.94
CA ILE A 14 -4.04 -6.57 8.00
C ILE A 14 -5.09 -5.47 8.24
N ASP A 15 -4.66 -4.21 8.26
CA ASP A 15 -5.52 -3.04 8.40
C ASP A 15 -5.12 -1.99 7.36
N LEU A 16 -5.99 -1.79 6.36
CA LEU A 16 -5.72 -0.86 5.25
C LEU A 16 -5.63 0.60 5.71
N ALA A 17 -6.38 1.02 6.72
CA ALA A 17 -6.35 2.40 7.21
C ALA A 17 -5.05 2.71 7.96
N CYS A 18 -4.59 1.77 8.78
CA CYS A 18 -3.30 1.86 9.45
C CYS A 18 -2.15 1.87 8.43
N THR A 19 -2.19 0.96 7.46
CA THR A 19 -1.22 0.93 6.34
C THR A 19 -1.22 2.25 5.56
N SER A 20 -2.40 2.77 5.21
CA SER A 20 -2.54 4.05 4.52
C SER A 20 -1.87 5.19 5.29
N SER A 21 -2.16 5.30 6.59
CA SER A 21 -1.63 6.36 7.45
C SER A 21 -0.10 6.30 7.55
N PHE A 22 0.46 5.09 7.65
CA PHE A 22 1.91 4.88 7.66
C PHE A 22 2.56 5.37 6.36
N TYR A 23 2.07 4.93 5.20
CA TYR A 23 2.66 5.32 3.92
C TYR A 23 2.41 6.79 3.56
N GLN A 24 1.28 7.38 4.00
CA GLN A 24 1.05 8.82 3.86
C GLN A 24 2.10 9.65 4.60
N SER A 25 2.57 9.18 5.77
CA SER A 25 3.68 9.83 6.48
C SER A 25 5.02 9.81 5.72
N LEU A 26 5.18 8.86 4.78
CA LEU A 26 6.33 8.75 3.88
C LEU A 26 6.15 9.55 2.57
N GLY A 27 5.03 10.26 2.42
CA GLY A 27 4.73 11.09 1.26
C GLY A 27 3.90 10.42 0.16
N PHE A 28 3.43 9.18 0.37
CA PHE A 28 2.47 8.57 -0.57
C PHE A 28 1.11 9.26 -0.45
N ASN A 29 0.41 9.37 -1.58
CA ASN A 29 -0.96 9.85 -1.64
C ASN A 29 -1.91 8.68 -1.77
N LEU A 30 -3.03 8.72 -1.04
CA LEU A 30 -4.12 7.77 -1.20
C LEU A 30 -4.86 8.07 -2.52
N VAL A 31 -4.86 7.10 -3.44
CA VAL A 31 -5.51 7.23 -4.75
C VAL A 31 -6.87 6.54 -4.74
N TYR A 32 -6.97 5.39 -4.06
CA TYR A 32 -8.20 4.61 -3.95
C TYR A 32 -8.21 3.82 -2.66
N GLN A 33 -9.38 3.68 -2.03
CA GLN A 33 -9.59 2.78 -0.90
C GLN A 33 -11.01 2.21 -0.92
N SER A 34 -11.09 0.92 -0.65
CA SER A 34 -12.31 0.16 -0.37
C SER A 34 -12.06 -0.76 0.84
N ALA A 35 -13.04 -1.61 1.17
CA ALA A 35 -12.85 -2.61 2.24
C ALA A 35 -11.77 -3.65 1.91
N GLU A 36 -11.62 -3.99 0.62
CA GLU A 36 -10.79 -5.13 0.19
C GLU A 36 -9.51 -4.70 -0.55
N TRP A 37 -9.44 -3.45 -1.01
CA TRP A 37 -8.36 -2.98 -1.87
C TRP A 37 -8.01 -1.51 -1.59
N MET A 38 -6.72 -1.19 -1.69
CA MET A 38 -6.20 0.17 -1.56
C MET A 38 -5.07 0.42 -2.56
N ILE A 39 -5.00 1.63 -3.11
CA ILE A 39 -3.93 2.07 -4.02
C ILE A 39 -3.30 3.35 -3.47
N LEU A 40 -1.97 3.33 -3.33
CA LEU A 40 -1.14 4.46 -2.91
C LEU A 40 -0.18 4.87 -4.03
N ARG A 41 0.16 6.16 -4.12
CA ARG A 41 1.09 6.67 -5.14
C ARG A 41 2.11 7.67 -4.61
N LEU A 42 3.36 7.53 -5.02
CA LEU A 42 4.44 8.50 -4.80
C LEU A 42 5.12 8.81 -6.14
N GLY A 43 4.76 9.93 -6.77
CA GLY A 43 5.19 10.23 -8.15
C GLY A 43 4.61 9.19 -9.12
N GLU A 44 5.49 8.50 -9.85
CA GLU A 44 5.11 7.41 -10.77
C GLU A 44 5.03 6.04 -10.07
N MET A 45 5.49 5.92 -8.82
CA MET A 45 5.45 4.66 -8.06
C MET A 45 4.05 4.38 -7.53
N THR A 46 3.55 3.17 -7.75
CA THR A 46 2.23 2.73 -7.28
C THR A 46 2.38 1.55 -6.31
N LEU A 47 1.64 1.55 -5.21
CA LEU A 47 1.52 0.41 -4.31
C LEU A 47 0.06 0.00 -4.24
N GLU A 48 -0.20 -1.29 -4.33
CA GLU A 48 -1.54 -1.86 -4.22
C GLU A 48 -1.57 -2.79 -3.01
N PHE A 49 -2.58 -2.63 -2.17
CA PHE A 49 -2.77 -3.47 -1.00
C PHE A 49 -4.11 -4.18 -1.10
N PHE A 50 -4.10 -5.48 -0.79
CA PHE A 50 -5.32 -6.24 -0.59
C PHE A 50 -5.51 -6.54 0.90
N HIS A 51 -6.77 -6.52 1.34
CA HIS A 51 -7.10 -6.81 2.73
C HIS A 51 -6.83 -8.29 3.04
N HIS A 52 -5.94 -8.55 3.99
CA HIS A 52 -5.60 -9.88 4.49
C HIS A 52 -5.58 -9.87 6.03
N PRO A 53 -6.75 -9.84 6.70
CA PRO A 53 -6.84 -9.65 8.14
C PRO A 53 -6.24 -10.80 8.97
N HIS A 54 -6.12 -11.99 8.38
CA HIS A 54 -5.59 -13.19 9.03
C HIS A 54 -4.10 -13.44 8.75
N LEU A 55 -3.39 -12.47 8.19
CA LEU A 55 -1.96 -12.61 7.95
C LEU A 55 -1.25 -12.72 9.30
N ASP A 56 -0.45 -13.77 9.50
CA ASP A 56 0.40 -13.89 10.68
C ASP A 56 1.73 -13.14 10.41
N PRO A 57 1.97 -11.99 11.07
CA PRO A 57 3.20 -11.24 10.88
C PRO A 57 4.45 -11.98 11.38
N ASN A 58 4.30 -13.05 12.17
CA ASN A 58 5.42 -13.81 12.75
C ASN A 58 5.77 -15.08 11.96
N SER A 59 5.09 -15.37 10.85
CA SER A 59 5.32 -16.57 10.04
C SER A 59 6.51 -16.44 9.06
N SER A 60 7.44 -15.50 9.30
CA SER A 60 8.58 -15.19 8.42
C SER A 60 9.73 -16.18 8.55
#